data_AF-A0A9D8XKY4-F1
#
_entry.id   AF-A0A9D8XKY4-F1
#
_cell.length_a   1.000
_cell.length_b   1.000
_cell.length_c   1.000
_cell.angle_alpha   90.00
_cell.angle_beta   90.00
_cell.angle_gamma   90.00
#
_symmetry.space_group_name_H-M   'P 1'
#
loop_
_entity.id
_entity.type
_entity.pdbx_description
1 polymer ?
#
loop_
_entity_poly.entity_id
_entity_poly.type
_entity_poly.pdbx_seq_one_letter_code
_entity_poly.pdbx_strand_id
1 'polypeptide(L)' 'IFEKHPEIKEIKEELYRQGAIYASMSGSGSSVYGIFSQEVHLQELFKEHFYWADFLQ' A
#
# COMPACT_ATOMS: atom_id res chain seq x y z
N ILE A 1 8.03 -5.77 13.58
CA ILE A 1 8.43 -5.10 12.32
C ILE A 1 7.97 -3.65 12.33
N PHE A 2 6.66 -3.36 12.48
CA PHE A 2 6.15 -1.99 12.53
C PHE A 2 6.77 -1.09 13.62
N GLU A 3 7.09 -1.63 14.80
CA GLU A 3 7.80 -0.86 15.85
C GLU A 3 9.20 -0.39 15.43
N LYS A 4 9.85 -1.11 14.51
CA LYS A 4 11.18 -0.77 13.99
C LYS A 4 11.13 -0.02 12.66
N HIS A 5 10.01 -0.07 11.96
CA HIS A 5 9.79 0.53 10.64
C HIS A 5 8.40 1.21 10.60
N PRO A 6 8.26 2.40 11.22
CA PRO A 6 6.97 3.09 11.32
C PRO A 6 6.42 3.50 9.95
N GLU A 7 7.28 3.82 8.97
CA GLU A 7 6.87 4.19 7.62
C GLU A 7 6.05 3.09 6.93
N ILE A 8 6.39 1.80 7.13
CA ILE A 8 5.62 0.68 6.57
C ILE A 8 4.21 0.65 7.16
N LYS A 9 4.07 0.99 8.44
CA LYS A 9 2.76 1.09 9.10
C LYS A 9 1.95 2.26 8.50
N GLU A 10 2.58 3.41 8.31
CA GLU A 10 1.95 4.59 7.73
C GLU A 10 1.46 4.34 6.31
N ILE A 11 2.27 3.70 5.45
CA ILE A 11 1.87 3.31 4.09
C ILE A 11 0.68 2.35 4.12
N LYS A 12 0.72 1.33 4.99
CA LYS A 12 -0.38 0.37 5.13
C LYS A 12 -1.68 1.07 5.58
N GLU A 13 -1.60 1.97 6.54
CA GLU A 13 -2.76 2.75 7.01
C GLU A 13 -3.26 3.71 5.93
N GLU A 14 -2.36 4.30 5.13
CA GLU A 14 -2.72 5.16 4.02
C GLU A 14 -3.50 4.39 2.95
N LEU A 15 -3.09 3.17 2.60
CA LEU A 15 -3.85 2.33 1.68
C LEU A 15 -5.28 2.08 2.17
N TYR A 16 -5.48 1.84 3.47
CA TYR A 16 -6.81 1.73 4.05
C TYR A 16 -7.58 3.06 4.00
N ARG A 17 -6.93 4.21 4.26
CA ARG A 17 -7.56 5.54 4.12
C ARG A 17 -8.01 5.82 2.69
N GLN A 18 -7.29 5.31 1.69
CA GLN A 18 -7.63 5.42 0.27
C GLN A 18 -8.67 4.38 -0.19
N GLY A 19 -9.24 3.58 0.71
CA GLY A 19 -10.34 2.67 0.41
C GLY A 19 -9.94 1.23 0.09
N ALA A 20 -8.74 0.79 0.47
CA ALA A 20 -8.37 -0.62 0.35
C ALA A 20 -9.30 -1.48 1.22
N ILE A 21 -9.85 -2.55 0.66
CA ILE A 21 -10.61 -3.56 1.43
C ILE A 21 -9.67 -4.42 2.28
N TYR A 22 -8.40 -4.50 1.86
CA TYR A 22 -7.35 -5.20 2.57
C TYR A 22 -6.00 -4.56 2.20
N ALA A 23 -5.12 -4.42 3.18
CA ALA A 23 -3.74 -4.02 2.95
C ALA A 23 -2.79 -4.79 3.87
N SER A 24 -1.65 -5.20 3.33
CA SER A 24 -0.62 -5.92 4.06
C SER A 24 0.75 -5.73 3.45
N MET A 25 1.77 -6.06 4.22
CA MET A 25 3.13 -6.21 3.72
C MET A 25 3.27 -7.57 3.02
N SER A 26 4.09 -7.62 1.97
CA SER A 26 4.48 -8.87 1.29
C SER A 26 5.68 -9.50 2.00
N GLY A 27 5.54 -10.74 2.47
CA GLY A 27 6.62 -11.51 3.11
C GLY A 27 7.29 -10.78 4.29
N SER A 28 8.62 -10.66 4.26
CA SER A 28 9.42 -9.90 5.23
C SER A 28 9.45 -8.39 4.98
N GLY A 29 8.80 -7.90 3.92
CA GLY A 29 8.82 -6.49 3.51
C GLY A 29 10.02 -6.12 2.64
N SER A 30 10.15 -4.84 2.26
CA SER A 30 9.34 -3.68 2.71
C SER A 30 8.09 -3.39 1.87
N SER A 31 7.83 -4.12 0.79
CA SER A 31 6.70 -3.87 -0.09
C SER A 31 5.36 -4.02 0.64
N VAL A 32 4.51 -3.00 0.50
CA VAL A 32 3.13 -2.98 1.00
C VAL A 32 2.20 -2.98 -0.21
N TYR A 33 1.14 -3.78 -0.14
CA TYR A 33 0.11 -3.83 -1.17
C TYR A 33 -1.27 -3.64 -0.55
N GLY A 34 -2.18 -3.09 -1.35
CA GLY A 34 -3.59 -2.93 -1.05
C GLY A 34 -4.44 -3.61 -2.12
N ILE A 35 -5.56 -4.19 -1.71
CA ILE A 35 -6.60 -4.73 -2.60
C ILE A 35 -7.75 -3.73 -2.58
N PHE A 36 -8.19 -3.33 -3.76
CA PHE A 36 -9.27 -2.36 -3.97
C PHE A 36 -10.37 -2.98 -4.82
N SER A 37 -11.61 -2.56 -4.62
CA SER A 37 -12.76 -3.03 -5.43
C SER A 37 -12.90 -2.28 -6.76
N GLN A 38 -12.10 -1.23 -6.97
CA GLN A 38 -12.13 -0.38 -8.15
C GLN A 38 -10.71 0.14 -8.44
N GLU A 39 -10.52 0.69 -9.63
CA GLU A 39 -9.26 1.35 -9.99
C GLU A 39 -8.95 2.52 -9.04
N VAL A 40 -7.67 2.69 -8.72
CA VAL A 40 -7.16 3.79 -7.91
C VAL A 40 -5.90 4.38 -8.53
N HIS A 41 -5.76 5.70 -8.41
CA HIS A 41 -4.60 6.43 -8.93
C HIS A 41 -3.87 7.11 -7.77
N LEU A 42 -2.99 6.38 -7.09
CA LEU A 42 -2.28 6.86 -5.90
C LEU A 42 -0.81 7.24 -6.19
N GLN A 43 -0.43 7.39 -7.46
CA GLN A 43 0.95 7.66 -7.87
C GLN A 43 1.52 8.95 -7.25
N GLU A 44 0.74 10.04 -7.21
CA GLU A 44 1.16 11.30 -6.60
C GLU A 44 1.35 11.19 -5.08
N LEU A 45 0.52 10.38 -4.42
CA LEU A 45 0.58 10.13 -2.98
C LEU A 45 1.85 9.38 -2.60
N PHE A 46 2.29 8.45 -3.45
CA PHE A 46 3.47 7.60 -3.25
C PHE A 46 4.62 7.97 -4.18
N LYS A 47 4.74 9.23 -4.61
CA LYS A 47 5.73 9.68 -5.60
C LYS A 47 7.19 9.48 -5.19
N GLU A 48 7.46 9.42 -3.88
CA GLU A 48 8.80 9.14 -3.32
C GLU A 48 9.08 7.63 -3.19
N HIS A 49 8.11 6.79 -3.55
CA HIS A 49 8.19 5.33 -3.51
C HIS A 49 7.97 4.76 -4.91
N PHE A 50 8.42 3.53 -5.13
CA PHE A 50 8.02 2.79 -6.32
C PHE A 50 6.54 2.39 -6.20
N TYR A 51 5.69 2.90 -7.10
CA TYR A 51 4.25 2.63 -7.13
C TYR A 51 3.86 1.86 -8.40
N TRP A 52 2.98 0.87 -8.23
CA TRP A 52 2.35 0.12 -9.32
C TRP A 52 0.95 -0.31 -8.90
N ALA A 53 0.01 -0.28 -9.85
CA ALA A 53 -1.35 -0.76 -9.68
C ALA A 53 -1.86 -1.36 -10.99
N ASP A 54 -2.63 -2.44 -10.89
CA ASP A 54 -3.25 -3.12 -12.02
C ASP A 54 -4.43 -3.98 -11.54
N PHE A 55 -5.26 -4.44 -12.47
CA PHE A 55 -6.33 -5.37 -12.21
C PHE A 55 -5.83 -6.81 -12.21
N LEU A 56 -6.27 -7.59 -11.22
CA LEU A 56 -6.07 -9.04 -11.22
C LEU A 56 -7.02 -9.65 -12.26
N GLN A 57 -6.47 -10.42 -13.20
CA GLN A 57 -7.23 -11.19 -14.19
C GLN A 57 -7.74 -12.52 -13.63
#